data_AF-A0AAD3VWX0-F1
#
_entry.id   AF-A0AAD3VWX0-F1
#
_cell.length_a   1.000
_cell.length_b   1.000
_cell.length_c   1.000
_cell.angle_alpha   90.00
_cell.angle_beta   90.00
_cell.angle_gamma   90.00
#
_symmetry.space_group_name_H-M   'P 1'
#
loop_
_entity.id
_entity.type
_entity.pdbx_description
1 polymer ?
#
loop_
_entity_poly.entity_id
_entity_poly.type
_entity_poly.pdbx_seq_one_letter_code
_entity_poly.pdbx_strand_id
1 'polypeptide(L)'
;MTQTRFEEVFLGYAANTIPNRVIAKVLHSVMEEIDAPEWTKEEFKFAEEMQSHFEPEIIRRAAEQLEEIGAKLGQTKICDTILPYSDRIVVGSGSTDVGDVSWVVPTSQCTTTCSVLGIPGHSWAEASCSGMSIGHKGMLYAAKILGVAGYRFLTDASLRDKARAEWEHQLKGRKYESLIPSEVDVPPLPFE
;
A
#
# COMPACT_ATOMS: atom_id res chain seq x y z
N MET A 1 2.83 -28.55 -40.53
CA MET A 1 3.74 -27.89 -39.56
C MET A 1 3.50 -26.39 -39.67
N THR A 2 3.19 -25.71 -38.56
CA THR A 2 2.66 -24.32 -38.54
C THR A 2 3.72 -23.22 -38.69
N GLN A 3 5.00 -23.56 -38.87
CA GLN A 3 6.12 -22.61 -39.00
C GLN A 3 6.24 -21.58 -37.85
N THR A 4 5.58 -21.81 -36.72
CA THR A 4 5.62 -20.90 -35.56
C THR A 4 6.92 -21.10 -34.78
N ARG A 5 7.61 -20.00 -34.47
CA ARG A 5 8.70 -19.95 -33.48
C ARG A 5 8.19 -19.29 -32.21
N PHE A 6 8.55 -19.85 -31.05
CA PHE A 6 8.31 -19.29 -29.73
C PHE A 6 9.66 -18.95 -29.10
N GLU A 7 9.71 -17.84 -28.38
CA GLU A 7 10.85 -17.43 -27.58
C GLU A 7 10.33 -16.88 -26.26
N GLU A 8 10.92 -17.35 -25.16
CA GLU A 8 10.62 -16.89 -23.82
C GLU A 8 11.69 -15.88 -23.42
N VAL A 9 11.26 -14.69 -23.01
CA VAL A 9 12.16 -13.62 -22.55
C VAL A 9 11.78 -13.31 -21.12
N PHE A 10 12.75 -13.39 -20.22
CA PHE A 10 12.56 -13.00 -18.82
C PHE A 10 12.51 -11.47 -18.72
N LEU A 11 11.33 -10.91 -18.43
CA LEU A 11 11.14 -9.46 -18.41
C LEU A 11 11.37 -8.82 -17.04
N GLY A 12 11.21 -9.58 -15.95
CA GLY A 12 11.38 -9.02 -14.62
C GLY A 12 10.87 -9.93 -13.50
N TYR A 13 11.17 -9.51 -12.27
CA TYR A 13 10.83 -10.19 -11.04
C TYR A 13 10.51 -9.16 -9.95
N ALA A 14 9.61 -9.50 -9.03
CA ALA A 14 9.38 -8.75 -7.81
C ALA A 14 9.33 -9.73 -6.63
N ALA A 15 10.15 -9.50 -5.62
CA ALA A 15 10.18 -10.36 -4.44
C ALA A 15 8.92 -10.16 -3.59
N ASN A 16 8.49 -11.19 -2.85
CA ASN A 16 7.42 -10.99 -1.86
C ASN A 16 7.88 -10.01 -0.78
N THR A 17 6.96 -9.21 -0.23
CA THR A 17 7.31 -8.28 0.85
C THR A 17 7.58 -9.00 2.17
N ILE A 18 8.62 -8.59 2.88
CA ILE A 18 8.94 -8.98 4.26
C ILE A 18 8.38 -7.90 5.20
N PRO A 19 7.27 -8.17 5.90
CA PRO A 19 6.65 -7.18 6.76
C PRO A 19 7.47 -6.94 8.03
N ASN A 20 7.42 -5.71 8.54
CA ASN A 20 8.03 -5.34 9.82
C ASN A 20 6.99 -4.73 10.77
N ARG A 21 6.66 -5.45 11.84
CA ARG A 21 5.60 -5.05 12.78
C ARG A 21 6.03 -3.91 13.68
N VAL A 22 7.31 -3.83 14.04
CA VAL A 22 7.84 -2.68 14.79
C VAL A 22 7.58 -1.38 14.02
N ILE A 23 7.93 -1.33 12.73
CA ILE A 23 7.67 -0.15 11.90
C ILE A 23 6.17 0.07 11.72
N ALA A 24 5.39 -0.98 11.45
CA ALA A 24 3.94 -0.86 11.28
C ALA A 24 3.23 -0.31 12.53
N LYS A 25 3.65 -0.72 13.74
CA LYS A 25 3.12 -0.19 15.02
C LYS A 25 3.44 1.29 15.20
N VAL A 26 4.65 1.71 14.81
CA VAL A 26 5.00 3.13 14.85
C VAL A 26 4.13 3.92 13.86
N LEU A 27 3.99 3.46 12.61
CA LEU A 27 3.14 4.12 11.62
C LEU A 27 1.68 4.23 12.09
N HIS A 28 1.12 3.15 12.65
CA HIS A 28 -0.23 3.13 13.17
C HIS A 28 -0.40 4.04 14.39
N SER A 29 0.54 4.02 15.35
CA SER A 29 0.50 4.96 16.49
C SER A 29 0.50 6.42 16.04
N VAL A 30 1.27 6.74 14.99
CA VAL A 30 1.29 8.09 14.43
C VAL A 30 -0.05 8.41 13.78
N MET A 31 -0.68 7.48 13.04
CA MET A 31 -2.04 7.67 12.51
C MET A 31 -3.04 8.04 13.61
N GLU A 32 -2.98 7.37 14.77
CA GLU A 32 -3.89 7.66 15.89
C GLU A 32 -3.62 9.02 16.56
N GLU A 33 -2.41 9.55 16.45
CA GLU A 33 -2.01 10.82 17.05
C GLU A 33 -2.31 12.04 16.17
N ILE A 34 -2.32 11.88 14.83
CA ILE A 34 -2.57 12.97 13.90
C ILE A 34 -4.03 13.02 13.47
N ASP A 35 -4.57 14.23 13.31
CA ASP A 35 -5.95 14.38 12.87
C ASP A 35 -6.16 13.81 11.47
N ALA A 36 -7.14 12.91 11.36
CA ALA A 36 -7.58 12.36 10.08
C ALA A 36 -8.17 13.46 9.19
N PRO A 37 -8.12 13.32 7.85
CA PRO A 37 -8.74 14.29 6.97
C PRO A 37 -10.26 14.39 7.18
N GLU A 38 -10.76 15.62 7.18
CA GLU A 38 -12.20 15.89 7.16
C GLU A 38 -12.70 16.01 5.71
N TRP A 39 -13.93 15.55 5.48
CA TRP A 39 -14.54 15.49 4.15
C TRP A 39 -15.67 16.49 3.99
N THR A 40 -15.70 17.20 2.86
CA THR A 40 -16.77 18.14 2.52
C THR A 40 -17.93 17.41 1.83
N LYS A 41 -19.07 18.11 1.71
CA LYS A 41 -20.25 17.59 1.01
C LYS A 41 -19.96 17.32 -0.47
N GLU A 42 -19.13 18.16 -1.08
CA GLU A 42 -18.70 18.03 -2.47
C GLU A 42 -17.85 16.77 -2.67
N GLU A 43 -16.96 16.46 -1.72
CA GLU A 43 -16.14 15.23 -1.75
C GLU A 43 -17.01 13.98 -1.60
N PHE A 44 -17.99 14.00 -0.69
CA PHE A 44 -18.95 12.90 -0.59
C PHE A 44 -19.77 12.72 -1.87
N LYS A 45 -20.24 13.82 -2.48
CA LYS A 45 -20.96 13.75 -3.75
C LYS A 45 -20.10 13.17 -4.88
N PHE A 46 -18.84 13.60 -4.96
CA PHE A 46 -17.88 13.04 -5.91
C PHE A 46 -17.68 11.53 -5.67
N ALA A 47 -17.55 11.11 -4.41
CA ALA A 47 -17.40 9.70 -4.06
C ALA A 47 -18.61 8.86 -4.48
N GLU A 48 -19.83 9.37 -4.28
CA GLU A 48 -21.07 8.73 -4.76
C GLU A 48 -21.09 8.59 -6.29
N GLU A 49 -20.73 9.66 -7.00
CA GLU A 49 -20.64 9.66 -8.46
C GLU A 49 -19.65 8.61 -8.95
N MET A 50 -18.43 8.56 -8.39
CA MET A 50 -17.41 7.57 -8.75
C MET A 50 -17.89 6.13 -8.52
N GLN A 51 -18.51 5.86 -7.38
CA GLN A 51 -19.05 4.52 -7.09
C GLN A 51 -20.19 4.12 -8.04
N SER A 52 -20.99 5.08 -8.52
CA SER A 52 -22.13 4.81 -9.41
C SER A 52 -21.73 4.25 -10.78
N HIS A 53 -20.46 4.40 -11.17
CA HIS A 53 -19.91 3.84 -12.41
C HIS A 53 -19.53 2.36 -12.32
N PHE A 54 -19.62 1.75 -11.14
CA PHE A 54 -19.27 0.35 -10.91
C PHE A 54 -20.47 -0.44 -10.38
N GLU A 55 -20.44 -1.76 -10.58
CA GLU A 55 -21.47 -2.66 -10.07
C GLU A 55 -21.61 -2.52 -8.54
N PRO A 56 -22.83 -2.30 -8.01
CA PRO A 56 -23.03 -2.11 -6.57
C PRO A 56 -22.46 -3.24 -5.70
N GLU A 57 -22.44 -4.46 -6.24
CA GLU A 57 -21.88 -5.64 -5.57
C GLU A 57 -20.37 -5.52 -5.33
N ILE A 58 -19.61 -4.89 -6.25
CA ILE A 58 -18.16 -4.68 -6.08
C ILE A 58 -17.92 -3.75 -4.89
N ILE A 59 -18.67 -2.65 -4.83
CA ILE A 59 -18.56 -1.66 -3.75
C ILE A 59 -18.96 -2.29 -2.41
N ARG A 60 -20.06 -3.05 -2.39
CA ARG A 60 -20.54 -3.76 -1.20
C ARG A 60 -19.50 -4.74 -0.65
N ARG A 61 -18.91 -5.58 -1.50
CA ARG A 61 -17.88 -6.54 -1.09
C ARG A 61 -16.64 -5.87 -0.52
N ALA A 62 -16.20 -4.76 -1.12
CA ALA A 62 -15.06 -4.01 -0.60
C ALA A 62 -15.35 -3.43 0.79
N ALA A 63 -16.57 -2.93 1.03
CA ALA A 63 -17.00 -2.48 2.34
C ALA A 63 -17.03 -3.63 3.37
N GLU A 64 -17.65 -4.76 3.01
CA GLU A 64 -17.71 -5.96 3.86
C GLU A 64 -16.29 -6.44 4.27
N GLN A 65 -15.34 -6.47 3.34
CA GLN A 65 -13.95 -6.84 3.62
C GLN A 65 -13.26 -5.90 4.62
N LEU A 66 -13.57 -4.61 4.58
CA LEU A 66 -13.05 -3.65 5.55
C LEU A 66 -13.72 -3.82 6.92
N GLU A 67 -15.02 -4.07 6.96
CA GLU A 67 -15.75 -4.36 8.22
C GLU A 67 -15.21 -5.64 8.89
N GLU A 68 -14.89 -6.68 8.12
CA GLU A 68 -14.27 -7.92 8.61
C GLU A 68 -12.94 -7.68 9.33
N ILE A 69 -12.19 -6.65 8.93
CA ILE A 69 -10.93 -6.25 9.58
C ILE A 69 -11.11 -5.14 10.62
N GLY A 70 -12.36 -4.87 11.02
CA GLY A 70 -12.70 -3.99 12.13
C GLY A 70 -12.99 -2.54 11.76
N ALA A 71 -13.14 -2.23 10.47
CA ALA A 71 -13.63 -0.92 10.05
C ALA A 71 -15.04 -0.71 10.57
N LYS A 72 -15.31 0.46 11.17
CA LYS A 72 -16.66 0.93 11.43
C LYS A 72 -17.07 1.83 10.27
N LEU A 73 -17.29 1.22 9.12
CA LEU A 73 -17.80 1.96 7.97
C LEU A 73 -19.23 2.39 8.29
N GLY A 74 -19.49 3.70 8.22
CA GLY A 74 -20.85 4.20 8.25
C GLY A 74 -21.54 3.93 6.91
N GLN A 75 -22.43 4.84 6.50
CA GLN A 75 -22.83 4.95 5.09
C GLN A 75 -21.71 5.57 4.22
N THR A 76 -20.48 5.63 4.73
CA THR A 76 -19.45 6.53 4.24
C THR A 76 -18.81 5.97 2.97
N LYS A 77 -18.91 6.76 1.90
CA LYS A 77 -18.32 6.44 0.58
C LYS A 77 -16.81 6.67 0.54
N ILE A 78 -16.27 7.30 1.58
CA ILE A 78 -14.86 7.61 1.79
C ILE A 78 -14.51 7.08 3.17
N CYS A 79 -13.35 6.46 3.33
CA CYS A 79 -12.90 5.99 4.63
C CYS A 79 -12.61 7.17 5.55
N ASP A 80 -13.35 7.29 6.65
CA ASP A 80 -13.26 8.34 7.66
C ASP A 80 -12.87 7.80 9.04
N THR A 81 -12.41 6.55 9.09
CA THR A 81 -12.04 5.87 10.33
C THR A 81 -10.64 5.26 10.21
N ILE A 82 -9.90 5.29 11.31
CA ILE A 82 -8.63 4.57 11.42
C ILE A 82 -8.97 3.13 11.80
N LEU A 83 -8.51 2.19 10.98
CA LEU A 83 -8.71 0.77 11.27
C LEU A 83 -7.95 0.38 12.55
N PRO A 84 -8.54 -0.45 13.42
CA PRO A 84 -7.84 -0.94 14.60
C PRO A 84 -6.58 -1.70 14.17
N TYR A 85 -5.50 -1.56 14.95
CA TYR A 85 -4.29 -2.32 14.68
C TYR A 85 -4.56 -3.82 14.79
N SER A 86 -4.13 -4.58 13.79
CA SER A 86 -4.20 -6.03 13.79
C SER A 86 -2.79 -6.62 13.80
N ASP A 87 -2.55 -7.53 14.73
CA ASP A 87 -1.33 -8.34 14.75
C ASP A 87 -1.33 -9.43 13.65
N ARG A 88 -2.42 -9.55 12.87
CA ARG A 88 -2.50 -10.44 11.71
C ARG A 88 -1.67 -9.87 10.57
N ILE A 89 -0.70 -10.65 10.10
CA ILE A 89 0.05 -10.32 8.89
C ILE A 89 -0.80 -10.72 7.69
N VAL A 90 -1.29 -9.72 6.96
CA VAL A 90 -1.90 -9.90 5.64
C VAL A 90 -0.96 -9.29 4.61
N VAL A 91 -0.30 -10.13 3.83
CA VAL A 91 0.49 -9.65 2.69
C VAL A 91 -0.46 -9.54 1.50
N GLY A 92 -0.67 -8.33 1.01
CA GLY A 92 -1.51 -8.09 -0.16
C GLY A 92 -0.95 -8.78 -1.41
N SER A 93 -1.82 -9.11 -2.37
CA SER A 93 -1.43 -9.75 -3.63
C SER A 93 -0.94 -8.75 -4.69
N GLY A 94 -0.58 -7.53 -4.29
CA GLY A 94 -0.05 -6.51 -5.19
C GLY A 94 1.39 -6.81 -5.61
N SER A 95 1.78 -6.32 -6.80
CA SER A 95 3.16 -6.36 -7.28
C SER A 95 3.84 -5.03 -7.00
N THR A 96 4.97 -5.03 -6.31
CA THR A 96 5.74 -3.83 -5.94
C THR A 96 7.21 -4.14 -5.73
N ASP A 97 8.08 -3.24 -6.20
CA ASP A 97 9.53 -3.24 -5.99
C ASP A 97 9.93 -2.99 -4.52
N VAL A 98 9.02 -2.45 -3.69
CA VAL A 98 9.19 -2.35 -2.24
C VAL A 98 9.38 -3.73 -1.60
N GLY A 99 8.88 -4.78 -2.26
CA GLY A 99 9.18 -6.17 -1.93
C GLY A 99 10.68 -6.41 -1.87
N ASP A 100 11.40 -6.14 -2.95
CA ASP A 100 12.85 -6.30 -3.07
C ASP A 100 13.60 -5.50 -2.00
N VAL A 101 13.21 -4.24 -1.76
CA VAL A 101 13.79 -3.40 -0.70
C VAL A 101 13.65 -4.03 0.68
N SER A 102 12.50 -4.64 0.97
CA SER A 102 12.22 -5.27 2.27
C SER A 102 13.11 -6.49 2.57
N TRP A 103 13.75 -7.09 1.57
CA TRP A 103 14.75 -8.15 1.75
C TRP A 103 16.14 -7.62 2.09
N VAL A 104 16.38 -6.33 1.89
CA VAL A 104 17.68 -5.68 2.12
C VAL A 104 17.68 -4.86 3.42
N VAL A 105 16.55 -4.21 3.74
CA VAL A 105 16.41 -3.37 4.93
C VAL A 105 15.02 -3.52 5.58
N PRO A 106 14.90 -3.31 6.91
CA PRO A 106 13.60 -3.23 7.57
C PRO A 106 12.68 -2.23 6.87
N THR A 107 11.52 -2.69 6.42
CA THR A 107 10.62 -1.91 5.54
C THR A 107 9.18 -2.11 5.98
N SER A 108 8.37 -1.05 5.84
CA SER A 108 6.92 -1.10 5.99
C SER A 108 6.29 0.01 5.17
N GLN A 109 4.97 -0.06 4.99
CA GLN A 109 4.19 0.87 4.20
C GLN A 109 2.93 1.25 4.98
N CYS A 110 2.34 2.39 4.63
CA CYS A 110 1.03 2.79 5.15
C CYS A 110 0.08 3.05 3.99
N THR A 111 -1.14 2.55 4.11
CA THR A 111 -2.25 2.90 3.21
C THR A 111 -3.12 3.96 3.87
N THR A 112 -3.43 5.02 3.15
CA THR A 112 -4.30 6.09 3.62
C THR A 112 -5.46 6.31 2.64
N THR A 113 -6.36 7.22 3.00
CA THR A 113 -7.60 7.51 2.29
C THR A 113 -7.37 8.46 1.08
N CYS A 114 -6.58 8.00 0.10
CA CYS A 114 -6.36 8.72 -1.15
C CYS A 114 -7.41 8.43 -2.22
N SER A 115 -8.30 7.47 -1.98
CA SER A 115 -9.27 6.99 -2.95
C SER A 115 -10.64 6.75 -2.31
N VAL A 116 -11.66 6.72 -3.17
CA VAL A 116 -13.04 6.41 -2.80
C VAL A 116 -13.17 4.93 -2.47
N LEU A 117 -13.98 4.60 -1.47
CA LEU A 117 -14.13 3.23 -1.02
C LEU A 117 -14.65 2.31 -2.14
N GLY A 118 -13.96 1.19 -2.35
CA GLY A 118 -14.42 0.08 -3.19
C GLY A 118 -14.25 0.26 -4.68
N ILE A 119 -13.71 1.39 -5.16
CA ILE A 119 -13.38 1.53 -6.58
C ILE A 119 -12.21 0.59 -6.95
N PRO A 120 -12.24 -0.06 -8.12
CA PRO A 120 -11.13 -0.92 -8.55
C PRO A 120 -9.84 -0.13 -8.75
N GLY A 121 -8.73 -0.68 -8.25
CA GLY A 121 -7.39 -0.19 -8.58
C GLY A 121 -7.13 -0.24 -10.09
N HIS A 122 -6.23 0.62 -10.56
CA HIS A 122 -5.90 0.77 -12.00
C HIS A 122 -7.11 1.16 -12.89
N SER A 123 -8.16 1.70 -12.30
CA SER A 123 -9.29 2.28 -13.04
C SER A 123 -9.11 3.78 -13.26
N TRP A 124 -9.84 4.34 -14.22
CA TRP A 124 -9.90 5.77 -14.44
C TRP A 124 -10.41 6.54 -13.21
N ALA A 125 -11.24 5.90 -12.37
CA ALA A 125 -11.78 6.51 -11.16
C ALA A 125 -10.68 6.74 -10.10
N GLU A 126 -9.68 5.85 -10.02
CA GLU A 126 -8.50 6.03 -9.16
C GLU A 126 -7.67 7.24 -9.61
N ALA A 127 -7.47 7.38 -10.93
CA ALA A 127 -6.82 8.55 -11.52
C ALA A 127 -7.60 9.85 -11.22
N SER A 128 -8.93 9.81 -11.30
CA SER A 128 -9.79 10.93 -10.93
C SER A 128 -9.67 11.30 -9.44
N CYS A 129 -9.59 10.32 -8.54
CA CYS A 129 -9.37 10.57 -7.11
C CYS A 129 -8.03 11.27 -6.86
N SER A 130 -6.99 10.87 -7.59
CA SER A 130 -5.64 11.46 -7.51
C SER A 130 -5.60 12.94 -7.93
N GLY A 131 -6.49 13.36 -8.85
CA GLY A 131 -6.65 14.76 -9.26
C GLY A 131 -7.61 15.58 -8.39
N MET A 132 -8.26 14.97 -7.41
CA MET A 132 -9.26 15.60 -6.54
C MET A 132 -8.69 15.89 -5.14
N SER A 133 -9.37 16.73 -4.37
CA SER A 133 -9.00 17.04 -2.99
C SER A 133 -8.92 15.79 -2.09
N ILE A 134 -9.66 14.72 -2.40
CA ILE A 134 -9.56 13.43 -1.69
C ILE A 134 -8.14 12.87 -1.76
N GLY A 135 -7.59 12.71 -2.97
CA GLY A 135 -6.23 12.23 -3.17
C GLY A 135 -5.19 13.15 -2.52
N HIS A 136 -5.34 14.47 -2.65
CA HIS A 136 -4.42 15.43 -2.04
C HIS A 136 -4.45 15.38 -0.50
N LYS A 137 -5.63 15.31 0.12
CA LYS A 137 -5.78 15.21 1.58
C LYS A 137 -5.21 13.89 2.11
N GLY A 138 -5.52 12.77 1.45
CA GLY A 138 -4.97 11.46 1.79
C GLY A 138 -3.43 11.41 1.67
N MET A 139 -2.88 12.03 0.63
CA MET A 139 -1.43 12.16 0.41
C MET A 139 -0.76 13.01 1.49
N LEU A 140 -1.34 14.16 1.84
CA LEU A 140 -0.82 15.02 2.91
C LEU A 140 -0.85 14.31 4.27
N TYR A 141 -1.90 13.54 4.53
CA TYR A 141 -2.01 12.71 5.72
C TYR A 141 -0.91 11.64 5.75
N ALA A 142 -0.70 10.89 4.66
CA ALA A 142 0.40 9.93 4.53
C ALA A 142 1.78 10.58 4.76
N ALA A 143 2.01 11.76 4.16
CA ALA A 143 3.27 12.49 4.31
C ALA A 143 3.55 12.88 5.77
N LYS A 144 2.53 13.31 6.52
CA LYS A 144 2.66 13.58 7.96
C LYS A 144 3.01 12.32 8.74
N ILE A 145 2.35 11.19 8.46
CA ILE A 145 2.61 9.91 9.12
C ILE A 145 4.06 9.50 8.92
N LEU A 146 4.51 9.48 7.66
CA LEU A 146 5.88 9.11 7.29
C LEU A 146 6.91 10.07 7.89
N GLY A 147 6.62 11.37 7.90
CA GLY A 147 7.51 12.38 8.48
C GLY A 147 7.70 12.21 9.99
N VAL A 148 6.62 12.05 10.75
CA VAL A 148 6.69 11.86 12.21
C VAL A 148 7.30 10.51 12.57
N ALA A 149 6.90 9.44 11.88
CA ALA A 149 7.49 8.11 12.08
C ALA A 149 8.99 8.11 11.75
N GLY A 150 9.39 8.74 10.64
CA GLY A 150 10.79 8.93 10.27
C GLY A 150 11.58 9.67 11.33
N TYR A 151 11.05 10.75 11.89
CA TYR A 151 11.66 11.48 13.00
C TYR A 151 11.87 10.59 14.24
N ARG A 152 10.87 9.77 14.61
CA ARG A 152 11.01 8.81 15.73
C ARG A 152 12.13 7.81 15.47
N PHE A 153 12.19 7.22 14.29
CA PHE A 153 13.27 6.30 13.94
C PHE A 153 14.64 6.96 13.85
N LEU A 154 14.73 8.24 13.49
CA LEU A 154 16.00 8.99 13.49
C LEU A 154 16.49 9.27 14.93
N THR A 155 15.58 9.55 15.85
CA THR A 155 15.90 10.01 17.21
C THR A 155 15.93 8.91 18.27
N ASP A 156 15.28 7.78 18.03
CA ASP A 156 15.26 6.63 18.94
C ASP A 156 16.02 5.42 18.36
N ALA A 157 17.21 5.17 18.89
CA ALA A 157 18.02 4.01 18.51
C ALA A 157 17.36 2.67 18.87
N SER A 158 16.61 2.61 19.98
CA SER A 158 15.92 1.39 20.40
C SER A 158 14.88 0.94 19.38
N LEU A 159 14.17 1.88 18.74
CA LEU A 159 13.22 1.55 17.67
C LEU A 159 13.93 0.94 16.47
N ARG A 160 15.08 1.49 16.06
CA ARG A 160 15.88 0.94 14.95
C ARG A 160 16.40 -0.47 15.27
N ASP A 161 16.89 -0.67 16.48
CA ASP A 161 17.42 -1.97 16.93
C ASP A 161 16.32 -3.03 16.96
N LYS A 162 15.13 -2.68 17.48
CA LYS A 162 13.96 -3.57 17.48
C LYS A 162 13.50 -3.92 16.06
N ALA A 163 13.41 -2.94 15.17
CA ALA A 163 13.00 -3.16 13.78
C ALA A 163 14.01 -4.05 13.05
N ARG A 164 15.31 -3.83 13.27
CA ARG A 164 16.39 -4.68 12.72
C ARG A 164 16.32 -6.10 13.27
N ALA A 165 16.15 -6.27 14.58
CA ALA A 165 16.07 -7.59 15.20
C ALA A 165 14.88 -8.42 14.67
N GLU A 166 13.70 -7.80 14.51
CA GLU A 166 12.56 -8.48 13.90
C GLU A 166 12.85 -8.90 12.45
N TRP A 167 13.45 -8.00 11.66
CA TRP A 167 13.78 -8.26 10.26
C TRP A 167 14.81 -9.39 10.10
N GLU A 168 15.88 -9.39 10.89
CA GLU A 168 16.88 -10.46 10.91
C GLU A 168 16.26 -11.82 11.30
N HIS A 169 15.34 -11.80 12.29
CA HIS A 169 14.59 -12.98 12.69
C HIS A 169 13.66 -13.50 11.57
N GLN A 170 12.98 -12.62 10.83
CA GLN A 170 12.13 -13.00 9.69
C GLN A 170 12.93 -13.61 8.52
N LEU A 171 14.13 -13.06 8.26
CA LEU A 171 14.98 -13.56 7.20
C LEU A 171 15.62 -14.91 7.55
N LYS A 172 15.91 -15.17 8.83
CA LYS A 172 16.59 -16.41 9.29
C LYS A 172 17.89 -16.65 8.52
N GLY A 173 18.63 -15.58 8.24
CA GLY A 173 19.87 -15.62 7.46
C GLY A 173 19.70 -15.73 5.94
N ARG A 174 18.47 -15.84 5.41
CA ARG A 174 18.20 -15.71 3.97
C ARG A 174 18.58 -14.31 3.49
N LYS A 175 19.02 -14.22 2.24
CA LYS A 175 19.42 -12.97 1.60
C LYS A 175 18.54 -12.72 0.39
N TYR A 176 18.47 -11.45 -0.01
CA TYR A 176 17.91 -11.09 -1.30
C TYR A 176 18.72 -11.75 -2.41
N GLU A 177 18.02 -12.43 -3.33
CA GLU A 177 18.57 -12.98 -4.55
C GLU A 177 17.70 -12.50 -5.70
N SER A 178 18.28 -11.71 -6.60
CA SER A 178 17.58 -11.30 -7.82
C SER A 178 17.40 -12.52 -8.72
N LEU A 179 16.18 -12.74 -9.20
CA LEU A 179 15.89 -13.74 -10.23
C LEU A 179 16.07 -13.20 -11.65
N ILE A 180 16.42 -11.91 -11.81
CA ILE A 180 16.75 -11.34 -13.11
C ILE A 180 18.10 -11.93 -13.54
N PRO A 181 18.17 -12.60 -14.71
CA PRO A 181 19.42 -13.13 -15.23
C PRO A 181 20.47 -12.03 -15.40
N SER A 182 21.74 -12.35 -15.15
CA SER A 182 22.84 -11.39 -15.24
C SER A 182 23.04 -10.81 -16.64
N GLU A 183 22.50 -11.47 -17.66
CA GLU A 183 22.57 -11.05 -19.07
C GLU A 183 21.57 -9.94 -19.39
N VAL A 184 20.60 -9.66 -18.51
CA VAL A 184 19.61 -8.59 -18.66
C VAL A 184 20.13 -7.33 -17.97
N ASP A 185 20.97 -6.58 -18.69
CA ASP A 185 21.62 -5.36 -18.17
C ASP A 185 20.71 -4.11 -18.17
N VAL A 186 19.60 -4.12 -18.92
CA VAL A 186 18.66 -2.99 -19.00
C VAL A 186 17.22 -3.50 -19.09
N PRO A 187 16.26 -2.88 -18.38
CA PRO A 187 14.84 -3.11 -18.66
C PRO A 187 14.59 -2.74 -20.12
N PRO A 188 13.89 -3.58 -20.91
CA PRO A 188 13.54 -3.21 -22.28
C PRO A 188 12.77 -1.89 -22.24
N LEU A 189 13.28 -0.87 -22.92
CA LEU A 189 12.59 0.41 -22.99
C LEU A 189 11.23 0.17 -23.68
N PRO A 190 10.12 0.62 -23.09
CA PRO A 190 8.79 0.32 -23.62
C PRO A 190 8.50 0.99 -24.98
N PHE A 191 9.37 1.88 -25.45
CA PHE A 191 9.22 2.61 -26.70
C PHE A 191 10.60 2.82 -27.37
N GLU A 192 10.86 2.11 -28.47
CA GLU A 192 11.82 2.49 -29.52
C GLU A 192 11.04 2.96 -30.77
#